data_AF-A0A7J7QPY4-F1
#
_entry.id   AF-A0A7J7QPY4-F1
#
_cell.length_a   1.000
_cell.length_b   1.000
_cell.length_c   1.000
_cell.angle_alpha   90.00
_cell.angle_beta   90.00
_cell.angle_gamma   90.00
#
_symmetry.space_group_name_H-M   'P 1'
#
loop_
_entity.id
_entity.type
_entity.pdbx_description
1 polymer ?
#
loop_
_entity_poly.entity_id
_entity_poly.type
_entity_poly.pdbx_seq_one_letter_code
_entity_poly.pdbx_strand_id
1 'polypeptide(L)'
;MELVGFTLIIDDIVLPDGRTCMAQLGGGGPQTLFGFQLVSAALSPHNNTCSVGLAAGVGRNLPDFCKDWLLRVGCDGGGLLIGRHPTPRAWQVFEEDGRRTQIWRVRECDELYQQLRPSFSQLPAAFQSSVHYHLGIHAGHPPMKLLRALRDAAHARGGLLSVETYTACDGPPRAEQLAALLQAVDVFSPNEAEAASIVGPGSPQQLVQRLLAAGARTVSLRMGPQGALVADAPSSTMWHVPAVPGTHVVDVTGCGNAFCGGFMAGLHAGVSMLDAARWGCVAGSIMAEWRGVPPAEVLWAPLLQQAAAKHALLQAAGFEAGAFPQDWLVGGAYGGSSSSGCSSNTRDAAVGHAGAVVQSPGEAEAVPAASTSGSAVRSLQGRQQTINTVLSCCCSNPLVQQRQSSSCGHRSSSTADSSRSRLPRPHCLVGSKFAGGLRQRPCLRL
;
A
#
# COMPACT_ATOMS: atom_id res chain seq x y z
N MET A 1 -21.18 -7.47 3.72
CA MET A 1 -19.98 -6.61 3.79
C MET A 1 -18.93 -7.38 4.52
N GLU A 2 -17.94 -7.79 3.74
CA GLU A 2 -16.89 -8.69 4.18
C GLU A 2 -15.71 -7.86 4.65
N LEU A 3 -15.36 -6.77 3.94
CA LEU A 3 -14.39 -5.77 4.39
C LEU A 3 -14.92 -4.35 4.21
N VAL A 4 -14.72 -3.50 5.22
CA VAL A 4 -14.77 -2.03 5.09
C VAL A 4 -13.37 -1.44 5.21
N GLY A 5 -12.92 -0.76 4.16
CA GLY A 5 -11.68 0.01 4.13
C GLY A 5 -11.92 1.47 4.48
N PHE A 6 -10.91 2.15 5.02
CA PHE A 6 -11.00 3.56 5.43
C PHE A 6 -10.03 4.48 4.70
N THR A 7 -10.38 5.76 4.63
CA THR A 7 -9.60 6.86 4.01
C THR A 7 -9.64 6.86 2.49
N LEU A 8 -10.00 8.01 1.91
CA LEU A 8 -9.83 8.35 0.51
C LEU A 8 -9.14 9.71 0.43
N ILE A 9 -8.06 9.80 -0.32
CA ILE A 9 -7.44 11.07 -0.71
C ILE A 9 -7.21 11.08 -2.23
N ILE A 10 -6.97 12.26 -2.79
CA ILE A 10 -6.51 12.42 -4.17
C ILE A 10 -5.00 12.61 -4.13
N ASP A 11 -4.26 11.71 -4.78
CA ASP A 11 -2.79 11.72 -4.78
C ASP A 11 -2.23 12.42 -6.03
N ASP A 12 -1.27 13.30 -5.80
CA ASP A 12 -0.45 13.95 -6.82
C ASP A 12 0.98 13.44 -6.70
N ILE A 13 1.27 12.35 -7.39
CA ILE A 13 2.52 11.60 -7.22
C ILE A 13 3.66 12.31 -7.97
N VAL A 14 4.80 12.46 -7.31
CA VAL A 14 6.06 12.94 -7.87
C VAL A 14 7.09 11.83 -7.66
N LEU A 15 7.63 11.29 -8.76
CA LEU A 15 8.65 10.24 -8.75
C LEU A 15 10.06 10.88 -8.61
N PRO A 16 11.09 10.11 -8.20
CA PRO A 16 12.43 10.67 -7.95
C PRO A 16 13.06 11.32 -9.19
N ASP A 17 12.73 10.83 -10.39
CA ASP A 17 13.17 11.39 -11.68
C ASP A 17 12.36 12.62 -12.14
N GLY A 18 11.54 13.20 -11.27
CA GLY A 18 10.70 14.37 -11.54
C GLY A 18 9.46 14.10 -12.40
N ARG A 19 9.23 12.87 -12.88
CA ARG A 19 7.97 12.52 -13.56
C ARG A 19 6.81 12.58 -12.57
N THR A 20 5.66 12.99 -13.06
CA THR A 20 4.46 13.24 -12.23
C THR A 20 3.25 12.43 -12.68
N CYS A 21 2.42 12.04 -11.71
CA CYS A 21 1.12 11.40 -11.94
C CYS A 21 0.07 12.16 -11.10
N MET A 22 -0.56 13.16 -11.70
CA MET A 22 -1.52 14.04 -11.00
C MET A 22 -2.89 13.38 -10.83
N ALA A 23 -3.61 13.76 -9.78
CA ALA A 23 -5.00 13.40 -9.52
C ALA A 23 -5.30 11.89 -9.61
N GLN A 24 -4.50 11.05 -8.97
CA GLN A 24 -4.77 9.63 -8.80
C GLN A 24 -5.79 9.39 -7.68
N LEU A 25 -6.56 8.31 -7.75
CA LEU A 25 -7.36 7.84 -6.62
C LEU A 25 -6.43 7.14 -5.62
N GLY A 26 -6.42 7.59 -4.37
CA GLY A 26 -5.51 7.07 -3.37
C GLY A 26 -6.02 7.21 -1.94
N GLY A 27 -5.08 7.17 -1.01
CA GLY A 27 -5.35 6.81 0.38
C GLY A 27 -5.59 5.30 0.53
N GLY A 28 -5.40 4.80 1.75
CA GLY A 28 -5.31 3.36 1.98
C GLY A 28 -6.57 2.56 1.61
N GLY A 29 -7.76 3.15 1.76
CA GLY A 29 -9.05 2.50 1.49
C GLY A 29 -9.13 1.87 0.09
N PRO A 30 -9.16 2.66 -1.00
CA PRO A 30 -9.17 2.12 -2.37
C PRO A 30 -8.10 1.05 -2.62
N GLN A 31 -6.89 1.25 -2.13
CA GLN A 31 -5.74 0.37 -2.38
C GLN A 31 -5.89 -0.98 -1.65
N THR A 32 -6.34 -0.97 -0.40
CA THR A 32 -6.72 -2.18 0.37
C THR A 32 -7.91 -2.88 -0.25
N LEU A 33 -8.95 -2.16 -0.67
CA LEU A 33 -10.14 -2.77 -1.25
C LEU A 33 -9.87 -3.44 -2.61
N PHE A 34 -8.97 -2.85 -3.43
CA PHE A 34 -8.43 -3.52 -4.61
C PHE A 34 -7.75 -4.84 -4.25
N GLY A 35 -6.82 -4.82 -3.28
CA GLY A 35 -6.08 -6.01 -2.87
C GLY A 35 -6.98 -7.12 -2.32
N PHE A 36 -8.02 -6.76 -1.56
CA PHE A 36 -9.02 -7.70 -1.06
C PHE A 36 -9.84 -8.31 -2.20
N GLN A 37 -10.43 -7.49 -3.08
CA GLN A 37 -11.24 -8.01 -4.20
C GLN A 37 -10.44 -8.89 -5.16
N LEU A 38 -9.19 -8.53 -5.45
CA LEU A 38 -8.30 -9.28 -6.34
C LEU A 38 -8.08 -10.71 -5.82
N VAL A 39 -7.76 -10.83 -4.52
CA VAL A 39 -7.48 -12.12 -3.88
C VAL A 39 -8.75 -12.92 -3.64
N SER A 40 -9.85 -12.29 -3.20
CA SER A 40 -11.14 -12.98 -3.03
C SER A 40 -11.66 -13.56 -4.34
N ALA A 41 -11.54 -12.83 -5.46
CA ALA A 41 -11.93 -13.34 -6.77
C ALA A 41 -10.96 -14.42 -7.31
N ALA A 42 -9.67 -14.39 -6.94
CA ALA A 42 -8.71 -15.44 -7.29
C ALA A 42 -8.92 -16.73 -6.49
N LEU A 43 -9.30 -16.62 -5.21
CA LEU A 43 -9.58 -17.76 -4.31
C LEU A 43 -11.00 -18.34 -4.46
N SER A 44 -11.93 -17.62 -5.07
CA SER A 44 -13.32 -18.07 -5.26
C SER A 44 -13.93 -17.65 -6.61
N PRO A 45 -13.34 -18.07 -7.75
CA PRO A 45 -13.78 -17.67 -9.11
C PRO A 45 -15.17 -18.19 -9.53
N HIS A 46 -15.86 -18.93 -8.67
CA HIS A 46 -17.21 -19.46 -8.89
C HIS A 46 -18.24 -18.98 -7.85
N ASN A 47 -17.82 -18.20 -6.84
CA ASN A 47 -18.72 -17.61 -5.87
C ASN A 47 -18.96 -16.13 -6.23
N ASN A 48 -20.08 -15.57 -5.76
CA ASN A 48 -20.41 -14.18 -6.05
C ASN A 48 -19.45 -13.23 -5.33
N THR A 49 -19.18 -12.05 -5.91
CA THR A 49 -18.14 -11.14 -5.41
C THR A 49 -18.34 -10.74 -3.95
N CYS A 50 -17.24 -10.69 -3.18
CA CYS A 50 -17.27 -10.14 -1.83
C CYS A 50 -17.77 -8.69 -1.88
N SER A 51 -18.70 -8.34 -1.00
CA SER A 51 -19.19 -6.98 -0.85
C SER A 51 -18.23 -6.19 0.04
N VAL A 52 -17.54 -5.22 -0.57
CA VAL A 52 -16.63 -4.32 0.14
C VAL A 52 -17.20 -2.91 0.19
N GLY A 53 -16.86 -2.14 1.22
CA GLY A 53 -17.31 -0.75 1.37
C GLY A 53 -16.17 0.20 1.70
N LEU A 54 -16.24 1.45 1.23
CA LEU A 54 -15.28 2.51 1.54
C LEU A 54 -15.86 3.56 2.49
N ALA A 55 -15.25 3.70 3.67
CA ALA A 55 -15.59 4.70 4.68
C ALA A 55 -14.59 5.86 4.70
N ALA A 56 -14.99 7.03 4.17
CA ALA A 56 -14.14 8.21 4.13
C ALA A 56 -14.96 9.51 4.10
N GLY A 57 -14.47 10.57 4.73
CA GLY A 57 -14.99 11.92 4.52
C GLY A 57 -14.44 12.53 3.24
N VAL A 58 -15.32 13.07 2.40
CA VAL A 58 -14.98 13.64 1.09
C VAL A 58 -15.60 15.02 0.91
N GLY A 59 -15.05 15.85 0.04
CA GLY A 59 -15.64 17.13 -0.31
C GLY A 59 -16.60 17.02 -1.48
N ARG A 60 -17.36 18.08 -1.72
CA ARG A 60 -18.22 18.22 -2.91
C ARG A 60 -17.45 18.22 -4.24
N ASN A 61 -16.13 18.38 -4.18
CA ASN A 61 -15.19 18.33 -5.30
C ASN A 61 -14.51 16.96 -5.49
N LEU A 62 -15.03 15.87 -4.91
CA LEU A 62 -14.60 14.52 -5.23
C LEU A 62 -14.80 14.26 -6.75
N PRO A 63 -13.72 14.00 -7.52
CA PRO A 63 -13.83 13.73 -8.95
C PRO A 63 -14.71 12.51 -9.25
N ASP A 64 -15.44 12.54 -10.36
CA ASP A 64 -16.38 11.47 -10.70
C ASP A 64 -15.69 10.15 -11.03
N PHE A 65 -14.48 10.17 -11.61
CA PHE A 65 -13.68 8.96 -11.86
C PHE A 65 -13.42 8.15 -10.58
N CYS A 66 -13.38 8.78 -9.40
CA CYS A 66 -13.23 8.09 -8.12
C CYS A 66 -14.46 7.25 -7.79
N LYS A 67 -15.65 7.74 -8.15
CA LYS A 67 -16.95 7.06 -7.96
C LYS A 67 -17.10 5.95 -8.99
N ASP A 68 -16.75 6.24 -10.25
CA ASP A 68 -16.75 5.26 -11.34
C ASP A 68 -15.82 4.08 -11.04
N TRP A 69 -14.63 4.34 -10.50
CA TRP A 69 -13.69 3.29 -10.06
C TRP A 69 -14.32 2.39 -8.99
N LEU A 70 -14.89 2.98 -7.92
CA LEU A 70 -15.54 2.23 -6.84
C LEU A 70 -16.68 1.33 -7.35
N LEU A 71 -17.56 1.89 -8.19
CA LEU A 71 -18.68 1.15 -8.79
C LEU A 71 -18.20 -0.04 -9.63
N ARG A 72 -17.13 0.15 -10.42
CA ARG A 72 -16.58 -0.88 -11.33
C ARG A 72 -15.82 -1.99 -10.59
N VAL A 73 -15.15 -1.71 -9.47
CA VAL A 73 -14.51 -2.74 -8.63
C VAL A 73 -15.47 -3.39 -7.62
N GLY A 74 -16.78 -3.11 -7.70
CA GLY A 74 -17.80 -3.67 -6.81
C GLY A 74 -17.69 -3.17 -5.36
N CYS A 75 -17.24 -1.92 -5.17
CA CYS A 75 -17.16 -1.27 -3.87
C CYS A 75 -18.36 -0.36 -3.60
N ASP A 76 -19.00 -0.55 -2.46
CA ASP A 76 -20.05 0.34 -1.96
C ASP A 76 -19.45 1.67 -1.48
N GLY A 77 -19.86 2.76 -2.16
CA GLY A 77 -19.49 4.14 -1.82
C GLY A 77 -20.39 4.80 -0.76
N GLY A 78 -21.35 4.07 -0.16
CA GLY A 78 -22.30 4.61 0.83
C GLY A 78 -21.65 5.12 2.13
N GLY A 79 -20.41 4.73 2.41
CA GLY A 79 -19.59 5.25 3.50
C GLY A 79 -18.85 6.55 3.18
N LEU A 80 -19.05 7.14 1.99
CA LEU A 80 -18.47 8.42 1.59
C LEU A 80 -19.28 9.60 2.16
N LEU A 81 -18.79 10.16 3.27
CA LEU A 81 -19.46 11.26 3.98
C LEU A 81 -19.09 12.61 3.37
N ILE A 82 -20.05 13.26 2.69
CA ILE A 82 -19.82 14.56 2.04
C ILE A 82 -19.77 15.69 3.07
N GLY A 83 -18.56 16.16 3.39
CA GLY A 83 -18.28 17.24 4.34
C GLY A 83 -18.40 18.65 3.75
N ARG A 84 -18.02 19.64 4.58
CA ARG A 84 -17.94 21.07 4.21
C ARG A 84 -16.58 21.45 3.60
N HIS A 85 -15.54 20.69 3.90
CA HIS A 85 -14.17 20.91 3.43
C HIS A 85 -13.98 20.27 2.04
N PRO A 86 -12.91 20.61 1.30
CA PRO A 86 -12.57 19.91 0.07
C PRO A 86 -12.27 18.43 0.31
N THR A 87 -12.32 17.61 -0.75
CA THR A 87 -11.77 16.25 -0.71
C THR A 87 -10.29 16.33 -0.37
N PRO A 88 -9.77 15.50 0.57
CA PRO A 88 -8.36 15.51 0.93
C PRO A 88 -7.51 15.27 -0.32
N ARG A 89 -6.45 16.06 -0.49
CA ARG A 89 -5.54 15.97 -1.63
C ARG A 89 -4.14 16.25 -1.16
N ALA A 90 -3.16 15.46 -1.60
CA ALA A 90 -1.77 15.61 -1.20
C ALA A 90 -0.82 15.38 -2.38
N TRP A 91 0.35 16.01 -2.33
CA TRP A 91 1.49 15.53 -3.09
C TRP A 91 2.08 14.32 -2.36
N GLN A 92 2.40 13.27 -3.11
CA GLN A 92 3.21 12.14 -2.64
C GLN A 92 4.58 12.24 -3.33
N VAL A 93 5.56 12.82 -2.64
CA VAL A 93 6.89 13.06 -3.18
C VAL A 93 7.80 11.90 -2.79
N PHE A 94 8.31 11.16 -3.79
CA PHE A 94 9.22 10.05 -3.60
C PHE A 94 10.65 10.44 -3.98
N GLU A 95 11.59 9.92 -3.19
CA GLU A 95 13.03 10.19 -3.27
C GLU A 95 13.77 8.91 -3.73
N GLU A 96 15.01 9.03 -4.21
CA GLU A 96 15.78 7.85 -4.69
C GLU A 96 16.09 6.83 -3.59
N ASP A 97 16.11 7.25 -2.32
CA ASP A 97 16.25 6.39 -1.14
C ASP A 97 14.94 5.68 -0.72
N GLY A 98 13.84 5.90 -1.46
CA GLY A 98 12.52 5.36 -1.19
C GLY A 98 11.71 6.13 -0.13
N ARG A 99 12.24 7.23 0.43
CA ARG A 99 11.50 8.11 1.34
C ARG A 99 10.30 8.72 0.62
N ARG A 100 9.15 8.72 1.29
CA ARG A 100 7.91 9.38 0.83
C ARG A 100 7.55 10.55 1.74
N THR A 101 7.57 11.76 1.19
CA THR A 101 7.07 12.97 1.87
C THR A 101 5.65 13.28 1.38
N GLN A 102 4.67 13.30 2.29
CA GLN A 102 3.31 13.71 1.96
C GLN A 102 3.12 15.20 2.27
N ILE A 103 2.63 15.98 1.30
CA ILE A 103 2.39 17.43 1.46
C ILE A 103 0.93 17.76 1.12
N TRP A 104 0.15 18.17 2.11
CA TRP A 104 -1.27 18.48 1.91
C TRP A 104 -1.47 19.67 0.95
N ARG A 105 -2.36 19.47 -0.04
CA ARG A 105 -2.86 20.50 -0.97
C ARG A 105 -4.20 21.13 -0.51
N VAL A 106 -4.61 20.77 0.70
CA VAL A 106 -5.74 21.32 1.45
C VAL A 106 -5.18 21.91 2.75
N ARG A 107 -5.94 22.76 3.45
CA ARG A 107 -5.51 23.25 4.76
C ARG A 107 -5.38 22.09 5.74
N GLU A 108 -4.20 21.89 6.28
CA GLU A 108 -3.98 20.99 7.41
C GLU A 108 -4.60 21.58 8.70
N CYS A 109 -5.42 20.76 9.36
CA CYS A 109 -6.21 21.11 10.54
C CYS A 109 -6.86 19.83 11.12
N ASP A 110 -7.40 19.90 12.34
CA ASP A 110 -8.03 18.74 12.99
C ASP A 110 -9.23 18.22 12.21
N GLU A 111 -9.96 19.09 11.51
CA GLU A 111 -11.10 18.71 10.67
C GLU A 111 -10.67 17.83 9.48
N LEU A 112 -9.46 18.03 8.93
CA LEU A 112 -8.89 17.16 7.90
C LEU A 112 -8.65 15.75 8.47
N TYR A 113 -8.04 15.66 9.66
CA TYR A 113 -7.75 14.36 10.28
C TYR A 113 -9.01 13.60 10.72
N GLN A 114 -10.07 14.32 11.11
CA GLN A 114 -11.42 13.77 11.32
C GLN A 114 -12.06 13.33 10.00
N GLN A 115 -11.89 14.11 8.92
CA GLN A 115 -12.43 13.79 7.60
C GLN A 115 -11.81 12.51 7.00
N LEU A 116 -10.52 12.25 7.22
CA LEU A 116 -9.88 11.01 6.75
C LEU A 116 -10.53 9.74 7.33
N ARG A 117 -11.01 9.79 8.59
CA ARG A 117 -11.51 8.62 9.34
C ARG A 117 -12.82 8.94 10.07
N PRO A 118 -13.98 8.71 9.41
CA PRO A 118 -15.29 8.80 10.04
C PRO A 118 -15.40 8.03 11.36
N SER A 119 -16.13 8.59 12.33
CA SER A 119 -16.44 7.87 13.56
C SER A 119 -17.47 6.76 13.31
N PHE A 120 -17.43 5.70 14.12
CA PHE A 120 -18.25 4.50 13.93
C PHE A 120 -19.76 4.80 13.81
N SER A 121 -20.27 5.72 14.62
CA SER A 121 -21.69 6.13 14.62
C SER A 121 -22.12 6.94 13.39
N GLN A 122 -21.18 7.40 12.55
CA GLN A 122 -21.47 8.06 11.27
C GLN A 122 -21.50 7.07 10.09
N LEU A 123 -21.06 5.82 10.28
CA LEU A 123 -21.09 4.79 9.25
C LEU A 123 -22.53 4.33 9.01
N PRO A 124 -22.95 4.00 7.77
CA PRO A 124 -24.24 3.36 7.52
C PRO A 124 -24.36 2.01 8.24
N ALA A 125 -25.58 1.57 8.56
CA ALA A 125 -25.80 0.34 9.32
C ALA A 125 -25.11 -0.90 8.72
N ALA A 126 -25.13 -1.05 7.39
CA ALA A 126 -24.44 -2.14 6.68
C ALA A 126 -22.91 -2.12 6.86
N PHE A 127 -22.32 -0.94 7.01
CA PHE A 127 -20.89 -0.73 7.28
C PHE A 127 -20.56 -0.99 8.74
N GLN A 128 -21.44 -0.61 9.69
CA GLN A 128 -21.33 -0.95 11.12
C GLN A 128 -21.43 -2.47 11.35
N SER A 129 -22.03 -3.21 10.41
CA SER A 129 -22.10 -4.68 10.40
C SER A 129 -21.16 -5.32 9.36
N SER A 130 -19.97 -4.76 9.12
CA SER A 130 -18.94 -5.44 8.32
C SER A 130 -18.29 -6.58 9.11
N VAL A 131 -17.93 -7.68 8.44
CA VAL A 131 -17.17 -8.78 9.06
C VAL A 131 -15.76 -8.31 9.44
N HIS A 132 -15.05 -7.66 8.52
CA HIS A 132 -13.71 -7.14 8.73
C HIS A 132 -13.62 -5.62 8.54
N TYR A 133 -12.60 -5.01 9.13
CA TYR A 133 -12.22 -3.61 8.92
C TYR A 133 -10.71 -3.49 8.72
N HIS A 134 -10.29 -2.53 7.88
CA HIS A 134 -8.89 -2.12 7.76
C HIS A 134 -8.74 -0.59 7.64
N LEU A 135 -7.86 0.00 8.46
CA LEU A 135 -7.57 1.45 8.45
C LEU A 135 -6.12 1.78 8.81
N GLY A 136 -5.62 2.89 8.25
CA GLY A 136 -4.34 3.47 8.63
C GLY A 136 -4.39 4.34 9.90
N ILE A 137 -3.36 4.22 10.74
CA ILE A 137 -3.22 4.98 11.99
C ILE A 137 -1.82 5.62 12.15
N HIS A 138 -1.74 6.56 13.08
CA HIS A 138 -0.46 7.03 13.64
C HIS A 138 -0.25 6.32 14.99
N ALA A 139 0.81 5.54 15.15
CA ALA A 139 0.96 4.68 16.34
C ALA A 139 1.16 5.47 17.65
N GLY A 140 1.74 6.68 17.59
CA GLY A 140 1.80 7.60 18.74
C GLY A 140 0.48 8.32 19.05
N HIS A 141 -0.47 8.34 18.12
CA HIS A 141 -1.76 9.05 18.25
C HIS A 141 -2.95 8.19 17.73
N PRO A 142 -3.16 6.98 18.30
CA PRO A 142 -4.14 6.03 17.76
C PRO A 142 -5.58 6.44 18.11
N PRO A 143 -6.55 6.28 17.20
CA PRO A 143 -7.95 6.67 17.43
C PRO A 143 -8.70 5.63 18.28
N MET A 144 -8.28 5.45 19.53
CA MET A 144 -8.66 4.30 20.40
C MET A 144 -10.17 4.05 20.53
N LYS A 145 -11.01 5.10 20.51
CA LYS A 145 -12.47 4.97 20.54
C LYS A 145 -13.03 4.31 19.27
N LEU A 146 -12.46 4.65 18.10
CA LEU A 146 -12.83 4.06 16.82
C LEU A 146 -12.31 2.62 16.71
N LEU A 147 -11.06 2.36 17.11
CA LEU A 147 -10.46 1.02 17.06
C LEU A 147 -11.27 0.01 17.89
N ARG A 148 -11.65 0.35 19.13
CA ARG A 148 -12.49 -0.51 19.97
C ARG A 148 -13.84 -0.79 19.31
N ALA A 149 -14.58 0.25 18.91
CA ALA A 149 -15.88 0.08 18.28
C ALA A 149 -15.86 -0.77 16.99
N LEU A 150 -14.83 -0.61 16.14
CA LEU A 150 -14.65 -1.44 14.95
C LEU A 150 -14.31 -2.89 15.30
N ARG A 151 -13.48 -3.12 16.32
CA ARG A 151 -13.11 -4.48 16.75
C ARG A 151 -14.30 -5.20 17.38
N ASP A 152 -15.03 -4.54 18.27
CA ASP A 152 -16.23 -5.09 18.91
C ASP A 152 -17.27 -5.49 17.84
N ALA A 153 -17.46 -4.65 16.82
CA ALA A 153 -18.36 -4.92 15.70
C ALA A 153 -17.88 -6.08 14.79
N ALA A 154 -16.58 -6.20 14.54
CA ALA A 154 -16.01 -7.29 13.76
C ALA A 154 -16.09 -8.63 14.51
N HIS A 155 -15.76 -8.63 15.82
CA HIS A 155 -15.80 -9.81 16.68
C HIS A 155 -17.22 -10.33 16.88
N ALA A 156 -18.21 -9.44 16.96
CA ALA A 156 -19.64 -9.79 16.93
C ALA A 156 -20.09 -10.49 15.62
N ARG A 157 -19.23 -10.52 14.60
CA ARG A 157 -19.44 -11.23 13.33
C ARG A 157 -18.40 -12.33 13.04
N GLY A 158 -17.55 -12.65 14.02
CA GLY A 158 -16.46 -13.64 13.88
C GLY A 158 -15.29 -13.19 12.99
N GLY A 159 -15.25 -11.91 12.60
CA GLY A 159 -14.15 -11.32 11.84
C GLY A 159 -13.10 -10.64 12.72
N LEU A 160 -12.36 -9.70 12.16
CA LEU A 160 -11.18 -9.11 12.81
C LEU A 160 -10.89 -7.67 12.36
N LEU A 161 -10.21 -6.91 13.24
CA LEU A 161 -9.71 -5.57 12.94
C LEU A 161 -8.22 -5.60 12.56
N SER A 162 -7.92 -5.13 11.35
CA SER A 162 -6.56 -4.89 10.88
C SER A 162 -6.24 -3.38 10.90
N VAL A 163 -5.01 -3.03 11.24
CA VAL A 163 -4.50 -1.66 11.04
C VAL A 163 -3.11 -1.69 10.41
N GLU A 164 -2.81 -0.65 9.67
CA GLU A 164 -1.45 -0.29 9.28
C GLU A 164 -1.01 1.01 9.97
N THR A 165 0.29 1.27 9.96
CA THR A 165 0.80 2.65 10.06
C THR A 165 0.95 3.29 8.68
N TYR A 166 0.84 4.62 8.62
CA TYR A 166 1.05 5.41 7.40
C TYR A 166 2.28 6.33 7.43
N THR A 167 2.93 6.44 8.60
CA THR A 167 4.16 7.20 8.82
C THR A 167 4.88 6.69 10.06
N ALA A 168 6.19 6.89 10.11
CA ALA A 168 6.98 6.78 11.34
C ALA A 168 6.50 7.81 12.38
N CYS A 169 6.69 7.50 13.66
CA CYS A 169 6.45 8.42 14.77
C CYS A 169 7.70 9.26 15.05
N ASP A 170 7.52 10.51 15.49
CA ASP A 170 8.64 11.42 15.87
C ASP A 170 9.49 10.88 17.05
N GLY A 171 8.92 9.95 17.81
CA GLY A 171 9.58 9.15 18.83
C GLY A 171 8.72 7.95 19.24
N PRO A 172 9.28 6.98 19.97
CA PRO A 172 8.55 5.77 20.37
C PRO A 172 7.37 6.11 21.29
N PRO A 173 6.17 5.54 21.06
CA PRO A 173 5.04 5.68 21.98
C PRO A 173 5.37 5.14 23.37
N ARG A 174 4.72 5.64 24.42
CA ARG A 174 4.89 5.09 25.77
C ARG A 174 4.42 3.63 25.79
N ALA A 175 5.10 2.76 26.54
CA ALA A 175 4.81 1.32 26.57
C ALA A 175 3.32 1.00 26.84
N GLU A 176 2.67 1.72 27.76
CA GLU A 176 1.24 1.59 28.05
C GLU A 176 0.35 1.96 26.85
N GLN A 177 0.71 3.00 26.09
CA GLN A 177 -0.04 3.45 24.91
C GLN A 177 0.14 2.46 23.75
N LEU A 178 1.35 1.94 23.57
CA LEU A 178 1.66 0.91 22.58
C LEU A 178 0.90 -0.39 22.90
N ALA A 179 0.97 -0.87 24.14
CA ALA A 179 0.23 -2.06 24.57
C ALA A 179 -1.29 -1.87 24.42
N ALA A 180 -1.83 -0.73 24.82
CA ALA A 180 -3.26 -0.43 24.67
C ALA A 180 -3.70 -0.39 23.19
N LEU A 181 -2.84 0.08 22.27
CA LEU A 181 -3.07 0.03 20.83
C LEU A 181 -3.03 -1.41 20.30
N LEU A 182 -1.95 -2.14 20.56
CA LEU A 182 -1.73 -3.48 20.02
C LEU A 182 -2.76 -4.49 20.51
N GLN A 183 -3.21 -4.36 21.77
CA GLN A 183 -4.30 -5.16 22.34
C GLN A 183 -5.69 -4.77 21.80
N ALA A 184 -5.85 -3.62 21.13
CA ALA A 184 -7.11 -3.14 20.56
C ALA A 184 -7.27 -3.43 19.06
N VAL A 185 -6.36 -4.21 18.46
CA VAL A 185 -6.41 -4.68 17.07
C VAL A 185 -6.09 -6.18 17.03
N ASP A 186 -6.34 -6.83 15.89
CA ASP A 186 -6.00 -8.24 15.70
C ASP A 186 -4.78 -8.43 14.81
N VAL A 187 -4.65 -7.60 13.77
CA VAL A 187 -3.48 -7.54 12.89
C VAL A 187 -2.87 -6.13 12.92
N PHE A 188 -1.58 -6.04 13.24
CA PHE A 188 -0.80 -4.80 13.16
C PHE A 188 0.24 -4.90 12.03
N SER A 189 0.12 -4.05 11.00
CA SER A 189 0.96 -4.10 9.79
C SER A 189 1.75 -2.80 9.55
N PRO A 190 2.89 -2.61 10.24
CA PRO A 190 3.83 -1.55 9.94
C PRO A 190 4.75 -1.93 8.77
N ASN A 191 5.47 -0.95 8.20
CA ASN A 191 6.72 -1.22 7.48
C ASN A 191 7.93 -1.20 8.44
N GLU A 192 9.13 -1.54 7.94
CA GLU A 192 10.36 -1.58 8.75
C GLU A 192 10.69 -0.26 9.46
N ALA A 193 10.62 0.88 8.76
CA ALA A 193 10.92 2.20 9.33
C ALA A 193 9.84 2.63 10.35
N GLU A 194 8.58 2.33 10.06
CA GLU A 194 7.47 2.55 10.99
C GLU A 194 7.65 1.73 12.27
N ALA A 195 7.94 0.42 12.15
CA ALA A 195 8.21 -0.43 13.31
C ALA A 195 9.44 0.03 14.11
N ALA A 196 10.53 0.39 13.43
CA ALA A 196 11.73 0.93 14.07
C ALA A 196 11.47 2.24 14.84
N SER A 197 10.56 3.10 14.36
CA SER A 197 10.14 4.31 15.08
C SER A 197 9.30 4.03 16.34
N ILE A 198 8.70 2.83 16.44
CA ILE A 198 7.79 2.44 17.52
C ILE A 198 8.50 1.63 18.62
N VAL A 199 9.32 0.64 18.23
CA VAL A 199 10.02 -0.28 19.17
C VAL A 199 11.54 -0.09 19.20
N GLY A 200 12.07 0.91 18.49
CA GLY A 200 13.49 1.17 18.29
C GLY A 200 14.09 0.34 17.15
N PRO A 201 15.28 0.71 16.64
CA PRO A 201 15.92 0.03 15.52
C PRO A 201 16.30 -1.42 15.83
N GLY A 202 16.53 -2.22 14.79
CA GLY A 202 16.95 -3.63 14.85
C GLY A 202 16.64 -4.35 13.54
N SER A 203 16.91 -5.65 13.46
CA SER A 203 16.50 -6.47 12.32
C SER A 203 14.97 -6.64 12.24
N PRO A 204 14.40 -7.00 11.08
CA PRO A 204 12.96 -7.29 10.95
C PRO A 204 12.42 -8.25 12.01
N GLN A 205 13.18 -9.29 12.35
CA GLN A 205 12.83 -10.25 13.41
C GLN A 205 12.79 -9.59 14.79
N GLN A 206 13.76 -8.72 15.10
CA GLN A 206 13.79 -7.96 16.36
C GLN A 206 12.67 -6.91 16.45
N LEU A 207 12.24 -6.35 15.32
CA LEU A 207 11.09 -5.45 15.24
C LEU A 207 9.78 -6.21 15.53
N VAL A 208 9.58 -7.36 14.87
CA VAL A 208 8.44 -8.26 15.11
C VAL A 208 8.40 -8.76 16.56
N GLN A 209 9.52 -9.27 17.09
CA GLN A 209 9.65 -9.73 18.49
C GLN A 209 9.14 -8.69 19.49
N ARG A 210 9.63 -7.44 19.39
CA ARG A 210 9.25 -6.37 20.33
C ARG A 210 7.79 -5.95 20.18
N LEU A 211 7.21 -6.02 18.98
CA LEU A 211 5.78 -5.78 18.78
C LEU A 211 4.92 -6.89 19.40
N LEU A 212 5.30 -8.16 19.25
CA LEU A 212 4.62 -9.29 19.90
C LEU A 212 4.73 -9.18 21.44
N ALA A 213 5.93 -8.92 21.97
CA ALA A 213 6.18 -8.73 23.41
C ALA A 213 5.45 -7.49 23.99
N ALA A 214 5.20 -6.46 23.18
CA ALA A 214 4.36 -5.32 23.54
C ALA A 214 2.84 -5.61 23.46
N GLY A 215 2.42 -6.83 23.10
CA GLY A 215 1.03 -7.28 23.13
C GLY A 215 0.32 -7.36 21.78
N ALA A 216 1.05 -7.36 20.66
CA ALA A 216 0.45 -7.64 19.34
C ALA A 216 0.05 -9.11 19.22
N ARG A 217 -1.19 -9.37 18.77
CA ARG A 217 -1.68 -10.73 18.48
C ARG A 217 -1.00 -11.29 17.21
N THR A 218 -1.13 -10.57 16.10
CA THR A 218 -0.54 -10.92 14.81
C THR A 218 0.18 -9.68 14.26
N VAL A 219 1.45 -9.82 13.91
CA VAL A 219 2.26 -8.76 13.28
C VAL A 219 2.50 -9.12 11.83
N SER A 220 2.33 -8.17 10.92
CA SER A 220 2.55 -8.36 9.49
C SER A 220 3.48 -7.26 8.97
N LEU A 221 4.78 -7.45 9.19
CA LEU A 221 5.81 -6.46 8.90
C LEU A 221 6.09 -6.42 7.39
N ARG A 222 5.97 -5.23 6.79
CA ARG A 222 6.11 -4.99 5.35
C ARG A 222 7.54 -4.52 5.04
N MET A 223 8.24 -5.24 4.17
CA MET A 223 9.68 -5.09 3.93
C MET A 223 10.01 -4.77 2.45
N GLY A 224 9.05 -4.19 1.72
CA GLY A 224 9.19 -3.74 0.33
C GLY A 224 9.79 -4.82 -0.60
N PRO A 225 10.99 -4.61 -1.16
CA PRO A 225 11.64 -5.58 -2.05
C PRO A 225 12.06 -6.89 -1.35
N GLN A 226 12.09 -6.93 -0.02
CA GLN A 226 12.32 -8.16 0.77
C GLN A 226 11.00 -8.89 1.08
N GLY A 227 9.84 -8.37 0.67
CA GLY A 227 8.53 -8.99 0.87
C GLY A 227 7.89 -8.64 2.21
N ALA A 228 7.53 -9.64 3.00
CA ALA A 228 6.88 -9.47 4.30
C ALA A 228 7.31 -10.55 5.31
N LEU A 229 7.33 -10.17 6.59
CA LEU A 229 7.57 -11.05 7.73
C LEU A 229 6.30 -11.07 8.59
N VAL A 230 5.56 -12.18 8.54
CA VAL A 230 4.29 -12.34 9.26
C VAL A 230 4.52 -13.25 10.46
N ALA A 231 3.97 -12.88 11.62
CA ALA A 231 4.13 -13.63 12.86
C ALA A 231 2.84 -13.61 13.68
N ASP A 232 2.52 -14.74 14.30
CA ASP A 232 1.31 -14.94 15.08
C ASP A 232 1.65 -15.49 16.47
N ALA A 233 1.31 -14.74 17.52
CA ALA A 233 1.56 -15.16 18.90
C ALA A 233 0.75 -16.43 19.29
N PRO A 234 -0.56 -16.53 18.97
CA PRO A 234 -1.34 -17.75 19.24
C PRO A 234 -0.74 -19.04 18.67
N SER A 235 -0.24 -19.04 17.43
CA SER A 235 0.41 -20.22 16.83
C SER A 235 1.89 -20.35 17.14
N SER A 236 2.51 -19.36 17.81
CA SER A 236 3.95 -19.31 18.10
C SER A 236 4.84 -19.54 16.85
N THR A 237 4.42 -18.97 15.71
CA THR A 237 5.08 -19.19 14.40
C THR A 237 5.34 -17.86 13.68
N MET A 238 6.41 -17.83 12.88
CA MET A 238 6.75 -16.72 11.99
C MET A 238 7.13 -17.23 10.59
N TRP A 239 6.70 -16.50 9.57
CA TRP A 239 6.86 -16.81 8.17
C TRP A 239 7.49 -15.63 7.44
N HIS A 240 8.62 -15.85 6.76
CA HIS A 240 9.11 -14.93 5.75
C HIS A 240 8.50 -15.30 4.39
N VAL A 241 7.93 -14.31 3.70
CA VAL A 241 7.51 -14.42 2.30
C VAL A 241 8.26 -13.34 1.53
N PRO A 242 9.11 -13.66 0.55
CA PRO A 242 9.82 -12.66 -0.22
C PRO A 242 8.90 -11.89 -1.18
N ALA A 243 9.42 -10.83 -1.78
CA ALA A 243 8.74 -10.16 -2.87
C ALA A 243 8.56 -11.11 -4.08
N VAL A 244 7.51 -10.89 -4.87
CA VAL A 244 7.23 -11.68 -6.06
C VAL A 244 8.33 -11.48 -7.11
N PRO A 245 9.02 -12.55 -7.57
CA PRO A 245 10.07 -12.45 -8.57
C PRO A 245 9.58 -11.83 -9.88
N GLY A 246 10.42 -10.98 -10.50
CA GLY A 246 10.12 -10.37 -11.81
C GLY A 246 9.09 -9.24 -11.80
N THR A 247 8.66 -8.75 -10.64
CA THR A 247 7.73 -7.62 -10.50
C THR A 247 8.31 -6.35 -11.14
N HIS A 248 7.58 -5.74 -12.08
CA HIS A 248 8.02 -4.54 -12.79
C HIS A 248 7.54 -3.27 -12.06
N VAL A 249 8.31 -2.82 -11.07
CA VAL A 249 7.94 -1.67 -10.23
C VAL A 249 7.87 -0.37 -11.05
N VAL A 250 6.71 0.28 -11.05
CA VAL A 250 6.40 1.57 -11.71
C VAL A 250 6.15 2.67 -10.68
N ASP A 251 5.53 2.34 -9.57
CA ASP A 251 5.12 3.21 -8.46
C ASP A 251 4.98 2.32 -7.22
N VAL A 252 5.27 2.83 -6.02
CA VAL A 252 5.16 2.08 -4.76
C VAL A 252 3.97 2.54 -3.89
N THR A 253 3.23 3.54 -4.35
CA THR A 253 2.06 4.11 -3.67
C THR A 253 0.99 3.03 -3.47
N GLY A 254 0.56 2.83 -2.22
CA GLY A 254 -0.50 1.87 -1.89
C GLY A 254 -0.12 0.38 -1.93
N CYS A 255 1.12 0.03 -2.26
CA CYS A 255 1.53 -1.39 -2.31
C CYS A 255 1.40 -2.08 -0.93
N GLY A 256 1.71 -1.37 0.14
CA GLY A 256 1.50 -1.83 1.52
C GLY A 256 0.02 -1.96 1.92
N ASN A 257 -0.86 -1.15 1.32
CA ASN A 257 -2.31 -1.21 1.54
C ASN A 257 -2.94 -2.37 0.78
N ALA A 258 -2.56 -2.56 -0.49
CA ALA A 258 -2.95 -3.70 -1.31
C ALA A 258 -2.46 -5.02 -0.70
N PHE A 259 -1.25 -5.05 -0.16
CA PHE A 259 -0.76 -6.17 0.65
C PHE A 259 -1.71 -6.48 1.83
N CYS A 260 -2.09 -5.46 2.63
CA CYS A 260 -3.02 -5.67 3.74
C CYS A 260 -4.38 -6.18 3.25
N GLY A 261 -4.89 -5.68 2.12
CA GLY A 261 -6.11 -6.16 1.49
C GLY A 261 -6.05 -7.64 1.09
N GLY A 262 -5.00 -8.03 0.37
CA GLY A 262 -4.79 -9.41 -0.07
C GLY A 262 -4.58 -10.38 1.09
N PHE A 263 -3.84 -9.96 2.12
CA PHE A 263 -3.67 -10.72 3.37
C PHE A 263 -5.03 -10.94 4.07
N MET A 264 -5.82 -9.87 4.20
CA MET A 264 -7.16 -9.93 4.80
C MET A 264 -8.12 -10.84 4.01
N ALA A 265 -8.06 -10.84 2.68
CA ALA A 265 -8.86 -11.74 1.84
C ALA A 265 -8.44 -13.20 1.99
N GLY A 266 -7.14 -13.50 2.11
CA GLY A 266 -6.65 -14.84 2.43
C GLY A 266 -7.18 -15.35 3.78
N LEU A 267 -7.12 -14.52 4.82
CA LEU A 267 -7.67 -14.85 6.13
C LEU A 267 -9.20 -15.02 6.09
N HIS A 268 -9.91 -14.17 5.35
CA HIS A 268 -11.36 -14.27 5.15
C HIS A 268 -11.77 -15.57 4.44
N ALA A 269 -11.00 -15.98 3.43
CA ALA A 269 -11.19 -17.24 2.70
C ALA A 269 -10.74 -18.50 3.47
N GLY A 270 -10.14 -18.34 4.66
CA GLY A 270 -9.71 -19.44 5.51
C GLY A 270 -8.46 -20.19 5.02
N VAL A 271 -7.65 -19.61 4.15
CA VAL A 271 -6.33 -20.19 3.82
C VAL A 271 -5.34 -19.98 4.96
N SER A 272 -4.23 -20.73 4.97
CA SER A 272 -3.24 -20.65 6.05
C SER A 272 -2.58 -19.27 6.12
N MET A 273 -2.10 -18.87 7.31
CA MET A 273 -1.45 -17.56 7.55
C MET A 273 -0.30 -17.29 6.56
N LEU A 274 0.50 -18.33 6.25
CA LEU A 274 1.56 -18.28 5.23
C LEU A 274 1.01 -18.01 3.83
N ASP A 275 -0.07 -18.66 3.42
CA ASP A 275 -0.61 -18.51 2.08
C ASP A 275 -1.39 -17.19 1.93
N ALA A 276 -2.07 -16.73 2.99
CA ALA A 276 -2.58 -15.36 3.09
C ALA A 276 -1.45 -14.32 2.96
N ALA A 277 -0.28 -14.55 3.57
CA ALA A 277 0.88 -13.69 3.40
C ALA A 277 1.42 -13.69 1.95
N ARG A 278 1.42 -14.84 1.26
CA ARG A 278 1.69 -14.90 -0.19
C ARG A 278 0.69 -14.07 -0.99
N TRP A 279 -0.61 -14.17 -0.69
CA TRP A 279 -1.63 -13.37 -1.37
C TRP A 279 -1.50 -11.87 -1.10
N GLY A 280 -1.06 -11.48 0.10
CA GLY A 280 -0.63 -10.12 0.38
C GLY A 280 0.53 -9.68 -0.53
N CYS A 281 1.61 -10.47 -0.61
CA CYS A 281 2.75 -10.17 -1.49
C CYS A 281 2.34 -10.10 -2.97
N VAL A 282 1.42 -10.96 -3.43
CA VAL A 282 0.83 -10.92 -4.78
C VAL A 282 0.09 -9.61 -5.01
N ALA A 283 -0.86 -9.25 -4.14
CA ALA A 283 -1.65 -8.02 -4.28
C ALA A 283 -0.77 -6.75 -4.24
N GLY A 284 0.20 -6.68 -3.33
CA GLY A 284 1.18 -5.60 -3.28
C GLY A 284 2.06 -5.53 -4.53
N SER A 285 2.51 -6.66 -5.06
CA SER A 285 3.32 -6.71 -6.30
C SER A 285 2.54 -6.38 -7.57
N ILE A 286 1.20 -6.54 -7.57
CA ILE A 286 0.36 -6.14 -8.69
C ILE A 286 0.07 -4.64 -8.61
N MET A 287 -0.20 -4.10 -7.42
CA MET A 287 -0.28 -2.64 -7.21
C MET A 287 1.00 -1.94 -7.71
N ALA A 288 2.17 -2.51 -7.43
CA ALA A 288 3.47 -1.94 -7.79
C ALA A 288 3.72 -1.74 -9.30
N GLU A 289 2.95 -2.40 -10.16
CA GLU A 289 3.09 -2.33 -11.63
C GLU A 289 2.21 -1.23 -12.26
N TRP A 290 1.37 -0.56 -11.47
CA TRP A 290 0.47 0.51 -11.91
C TRP A 290 0.76 1.82 -11.17
N ARG A 291 0.34 2.94 -11.75
CA ARG A 291 0.44 4.27 -11.12
C ARG A 291 -0.84 4.53 -10.34
N GLY A 292 -0.74 4.68 -9.02
CA GLY A 292 -1.91 4.61 -8.15
C GLY A 292 -2.67 3.28 -8.29
N VAL A 293 -3.96 3.27 -7.95
CA VAL A 293 -4.80 2.06 -8.14
C VAL A 293 -4.93 1.68 -9.62
N PRO A 294 -4.91 0.37 -9.99
CA PRO A 294 -5.12 -0.06 -11.36
C PRO A 294 -6.45 0.48 -11.94
N PRO A 295 -6.48 0.91 -13.22
CA PRO A 295 -7.69 1.47 -13.83
C PRO A 295 -8.85 0.46 -13.82
N ALA A 296 -10.07 0.96 -13.61
CA ALA A 296 -11.24 0.10 -13.49
C ALA A 296 -11.79 -0.40 -14.85
N GLU A 297 -11.17 0.03 -15.94
CA GLU A 297 -11.31 -0.49 -17.30
C GLU A 297 -10.40 -1.72 -17.54
N VAL A 298 -9.47 -2.03 -16.64
CA VAL A 298 -8.64 -3.22 -16.75
C VAL A 298 -9.55 -4.45 -16.63
N LEU A 299 -9.51 -5.30 -17.66
CA LEU A 299 -10.21 -6.57 -17.65
C LEU A 299 -9.71 -7.38 -16.44
N TRP A 300 -10.63 -7.72 -15.54
CA TRP A 300 -10.30 -8.39 -14.27
C TRP A 300 -9.63 -9.75 -14.49
N ALA A 301 -9.97 -10.45 -15.59
CA ALA A 301 -9.41 -11.75 -15.94
C ALA A 301 -7.87 -11.75 -16.11
N PRO A 302 -7.24 -10.85 -16.90
CA PRO A 302 -5.80 -10.62 -16.87
C PRO A 302 -5.18 -10.43 -15.48
N LEU A 303 -5.78 -9.63 -14.59
CA LEU A 303 -5.26 -9.44 -13.23
C LEU A 303 -5.36 -10.72 -12.40
N LEU A 304 -6.45 -11.48 -12.53
CA LEU A 304 -6.61 -12.78 -11.85
C LEU A 304 -5.64 -13.84 -12.38
N GLN A 305 -5.42 -13.91 -13.69
CA GLN A 305 -4.43 -14.78 -14.31
C GLN A 305 -3.01 -14.43 -13.82
N GLN A 306 -2.70 -13.14 -13.74
CA GLN A 306 -1.43 -12.65 -13.21
C GLN A 306 -1.29 -12.97 -11.72
N ALA A 307 -2.33 -12.77 -10.91
CA ALA A 307 -2.32 -13.06 -9.49
C ALA A 307 -2.10 -14.55 -9.21
N ALA A 308 -2.78 -15.43 -9.93
CA ALA A 308 -2.56 -16.87 -9.85
C ALA A 308 -1.14 -17.29 -10.26
N ALA A 309 -0.58 -16.72 -11.34
CA ALA A 309 0.79 -16.99 -11.76
C ALA A 309 1.82 -16.50 -10.72
N LYS A 310 1.65 -15.29 -10.18
CA LYS A 310 2.50 -14.72 -9.13
C LYS A 310 2.42 -15.50 -7.81
N HIS A 311 1.24 -16.01 -7.46
CA HIS A 311 1.03 -16.86 -6.29
C HIS A 311 1.72 -18.22 -6.45
N ALA A 312 1.58 -18.86 -7.62
CA ALA A 312 2.27 -20.11 -7.94
C ALA A 312 3.80 -20.00 -7.85
N LEU A 313 4.39 -18.85 -8.25
CA LEU A 313 5.82 -18.58 -8.04
C LEU A 313 6.20 -18.57 -6.54
N LEU A 314 5.42 -17.92 -5.69
CA LEU A 314 5.65 -17.89 -4.23
C LEU A 314 5.37 -19.23 -3.53
N GLN A 315 4.55 -20.11 -4.12
CA GLN A 315 4.37 -21.48 -3.64
C GLN A 315 5.56 -22.37 -4.05
N ALA A 316 5.93 -22.35 -5.34
CA ALA A 316 7.00 -23.20 -5.89
C ALA A 316 8.39 -22.91 -5.30
N ALA A 317 8.65 -21.67 -4.86
CA ALA A 317 9.94 -21.26 -4.30
C ALA A 317 10.20 -21.70 -2.84
N GLY A 318 9.25 -22.37 -2.18
CA GLY A 318 9.51 -23.26 -1.03
C GLY A 318 10.20 -22.63 0.20
N PHE A 319 9.51 -21.76 0.92
CA PHE A 319 10.07 -21.02 2.07
C PHE A 319 9.84 -21.70 3.43
N GLU A 320 10.83 -21.62 4.31
CA GLU A 320 10.79 -22.22 5.65
C GLU A 320 9.84 -21.46 6.60
N ALA A 321 9.07 -22.21 7.39
CA ALA A 321 8.32 -21.68 8.52
C ALA A 321 9.20 -21.76 9.79
N GLY A 322 9.48 -20.63 10.41
CA GLY A 322 10.23 -20.57 11.66
C GLY A 322 9.33 -20.76 12.87
N ALA A 323 9.53 -21.85 13.62
CA ALA A 323 8.99 -21.99 14.97
C ALA A 323 9.78 -21.09 15.93
N PHE A 324 9.10 -20.46 16.90
CA PHE A 324 9.79 -19.64 17.89
C PHE A 324 10.58 -20.47 18.92
N PRO A 325 11.75 -19.99 19.36
CA PRO A 325 12.23 -20.24 20.72
C PRO A 325 11.17 -19.79 21.74
N GLN A 326 10.80 -20.66 22.69
CA GLN A 326 9.68 -20.42 23.61
C GLN A 326 9.89 -19.23 24.56
N ASP A 327 11.13 -18.82 24.78
CA ASP A 327 11.52 -17.67 25.59
C ASP A 327 11.03 -16.32 25.04
N TRP A 328 10.74 -16.21 23.73
CA TRP A 328 10.34 -14.94 23.10
C TRP A 328 8.95 -14.43 23.54
N LEU A 329 8.09 -15.30 24.08
CA LEU A 329 6.75 -14.95 24.57
C LEU A 329 6.69 -14.71 26.09
N VAL A 330 7.80 -14.92 26.81
CA VAL A 330 7.87 -14.72 28.26
C VAL A 330 8.31 -13.28 28.54
N GLY A 331 7.37 -12.44 28.99
CA GLY A 331 7.56 -11.00 29.09
C GLY A 331 8.70 -10.55 30.01
N GLY A 332 9.82 -10.14 29.42
CA GLY A 332 10.82 -9.33 30.10
C GLY A 332 10.34 -7.88 30.21
N ALA A 333 10.17 -7.38 31.44
CA ALA A 333 9.78 -5.99 31.67
C ALA A 333 10.88 -5.02 31.18
N TYR A 334 10.48 -3.82 30.74
CA TYR A 334 11.41 -2.68 30.53
C TYR A 334 11.93 -2.16 31.88
N GLY A 335 12.75 -2.97 32.55
CA GLY A 335 13.27 -2.77 33.90
C GLY A 335 14.78 -2.52 33.90
N GLY A 336 15.21 -1.37 33.37
CA GLY A 336 16.61 -0.93 33.38
C GLY A 336 17.11 -0.48 34.76
N SER A 337 16.93 -1.30 35.80
CA SER A 337 17.41 -1.00 37.16
C SER A 337 18.90 -1.32 37.32
N SER A 338 19.66 -0.32 37.75
CA SER A 338 21.11 -0.39 38.00
C SER A 338 21.52 -1.44 39.04
N SER A 339 22.54 -2.26 38.75
CA SER A 339 23.33 -2.93 39.79
C SER A 339 24.74 -3.30 39.33
N SER A 340 25.70 -2.39 39.54
CA SER A 340 27.13 -2.71 39.63
C SER A 340 27.73 -1.97 40.83
N GLY A 341 27.56 -2.56 42.02
CA GLY A 341 28.12 -1.99 43.25
C GLY A 341 29.64 -2.12 43.26
N CYS A 342 30.34 -0.99 43.17
CA CYS A 342 31.77 -0.92 43.45
C CYS A 342 31.97 -0.17 44.78
N SER A 343 32.58 -0.84 45.76
CA SER A 343 32.73 -0.31 47.12
C SER A 343 33.76 0.83 47.19
N SER A 344 33.47 1.81 48.04
CA SER A 344 34.29 3.00 48.29
C SER A 344 35.76 2.72 48.61
N ASN A 345 36.65 3.54 48.07
CA ASN A 345 37.79 4.06 48.83
C ASN A 345 38.07 5.51 48.43
N THR A 346 38.47 6.34 49.39
CA THR A 346 38.59 7.80 49.24
C THR A 346 40.03 8.26 49.07
N ARG A 347 40.23 9.37 48.33
CA ARG A 347 41.11 10.51 48.69
C ARG A 347 41.13 11.62 47.63
N ASP A 348 40.72 12.80 48.07
CA ASP A 348 41.35 14.13 47.94
C ASP A 348 41.92 14.65 46.58
N ALA A 349 41.40 15.83 46.18
CA ALA A 349 42.12 16.97 45.60
C ALA A 349 42.81 16.85 44.20
N ALA A 350 43.19 17.94 43.49
CA ALA A 350 42.62 19.29 43.30
C ALA A 350 43.45 20.07 42.23
N VAL A 351 42.82 20.89 41.39
CA VAL A 351 43.38 22.07 40.65
C VAL A 351 44.48 21.85 39.57
N GLY A 352 44.36 22.58 38.44
CA GLY A 352 45.34 22.72 37.33
C GLY A 352 44.66 22.54 35.96
N HIS A 353 44.58 23.47 34.98
CA HIS A 353 45.55 24.39 34.34
C HIS A 353 46.74 23.69 33.65
N ALA A 354 47.14 23.99 32.40
CA ALA A 354 46.54 24.78 31.30
C ALA A 354 47.30 24.53 29.96
N GLY A 355 46.81 25.06 28.82
CA GLY A 355 47.47 25.03 27.49
C GLY A 355 46.99 23.89 26.58
N ALA A 356 46.53 24.03 25.32
CA ALA A 356 46.56 25.07 24.26
C ALA A 356 47.73 24.98 23.24
N VAL A 357 47.46 25.44 22.00
CA VAL A 357 48.31 25.37 20.77
C VAL A 357 48.40 23.95 20.18
N VAL A 358 47.87 23.56 19.01
CA VAL A 358 47.56 24.18 17.70
C VAL A 358 48.75 24.36 16.76
N GLN A 359 48.95 23.43 15.81
CA GLN A 359 49.16 23.74 14.38
C GLN A 359 49.17 22.47 13.49
N SER A 360 48.48 22.53 12.35
CA SER A 360 48.69 21.67 11.16
C SER A 360 49.83 22.26 10.32
N PRO A 361 50.49 21.52 9.40
CA PRO A 361 49.91 21.24 8.07
C PRO A 361 50.41 19.91 7.43
N GLY A 362 50.07 19.68 6.15
CA GLY A 362 50.80 18.74 5.27
C GLY A 362 49.92 17.87 4.37
N GLU A 363 50.16 17.90 3.06
CA GLU A 363 49.47 17.11 2.03
C GLU A 363 50.38 15.98 1.47
N ALA A 364 49.83 15.21 0.52
CA ALA A 364 50.49 14.46 -0.57
C ALA A 364 50.85 12.95 -0.40
N GLU A 365 50.08 12.15 -1.15
CA GLU A 365 50.47 11.12 -2.15
C GLU A 365 51.31 9.83 -1.84
N ALA A 366 50.81 8.73 -2.47
CA ALA A 366 51.53 7.64 -3.15
C ALA A 366 52.48 6.65 -2.42
N VAL A 367 51.92 5.48 -2.07
CA VAL A 367 52.24 4.14 -2.66
C VAL A 367 53.68 3.91 -3.16
N PRO A 368 54.43 2.92 -2.59
CA PRO A 368 54.57 1.63 -3.28
C PRO A 368 54.55 0.38 -2.38
N ALA A 369 54.53 -0.83 -2.98
CA ALA A 369 54.34 -2.12 -2.31
C ALA A 369 55.48 -3.13 -2.51
N ALA A 370 55.70 -3.98 -1.51
CA ALA A 370 56.58 -5.17 -1.50
C ALA A 370 56.20 -6.07 -0.29
N SER A 371 56.33 -7.40 -0.28
CA SER A 371 56.65 -8.36 -1.36
C SER A 371 56.33 -9.83 -0.97
N THR A 372 55.79 -10.59 -1.93
CA THR A 372 56.01 -12.04 -2.19
C THR A 372 55.91 -13.11 -1.07
N SER A 373 54.91 -14.00 -1.18
CA SER A 373 55.09 -15.44 -1.46
C SER A 373 53.73 -16.16 -1.69
N GLY A 374 53.61 -17.27 -2.43
CA GLY A 374 54.59 -17.83 -3.38
C GLY A 374 54.44 -19.32 -3.74
N SER A 375 53.43 -19.75 -4.50
CA SER A 375 53.45 -21.08 -5.18
C SER A 375 52.59 -21.15 -6.45
N ALA A 376 53.06 -21.88 -7.47
CA ALA A 376 52.42 -22.08 -8.79
C ALA A 376 51.14 -22.96 -8.71
N VAL A 377 50.14 -22.94 -9.61
CA VAL A 377 50.04 -22.65 -11.06
C VAL A 377 50.47 -23.81 -12.00
N ARG A 378 49.47 -24.55 -12.50
CA ARG A 378 49.39 -25.08 -13.89
C ARG A 378 47.91 -25.02 -14.29
N SER A 379 47.42 -24.18 -15.21
CA SER A 379 47.80 -23.86 -16.60
C SER A 379 47.09 -24.74 -17.65
N LEU A 380 46.17 -24.14 -18.40
CA LEU A 380 46.27 -24.08 -19.87
C LEU A 380 45.29 -23.04 -20.44
N GLN A 381 45.84 -22.09 -21.22
CA GLN A 381 45.09 -21.29 -22.20
C GLN A 381 44.79 -22.20 -23.41
N GLY A 382 43.79 -21.97 -24.27
CA GLY A 382 42.89 -20.83 -24.43
C GLY A 382 42.80 -20.46 -25.93
N ARG A 383 41.68 -19.91 -26.41
CA ARG A 383 41.59 -19.33 -27.77
C ARG A 383 40.43 -18.34 -27.91
N GLN A 384 40.76 -17.12 -28.30
CA GLN A 384 39.82 -16.14 -28.87
C GLN A 384 39.64 -16.44 -30.36
N GLN A 385 38.43 -16.30 -30.92
CA GLN A 385 38.17 -15.34 -32.02
C GLN A 385 36.69 -15.34 -32.49
N THR A 386 36.34 -14.23 -33.14
CA THR A 386 34.99 -13.83 -33.57
C THR A 386 34.64 -14.39 -34.96
N ILE A 387 33.34 -14.57 -35.24
CA ILE A 387 32.73 -14.32 -36.56
C ILE A 387 31.22 -14.08 -36.38
N ASN A 388 30.56 -13.47 -37.36
CA ASN A 388 29.21 -12.91 -37.25
C ASN A 388 28.31 -13.27 -38.46
N THR A 389 26.99 -13.17 -38.28
CA THR A 389 25.93 -12.93 -39.31
C THR A 389 25.30 -14.05 -40.19
N VAL A 390 23.97 -13.93 -40.34
CA VAL A 390 23.00 -14.36 -41.41
C VAL A 390 22.62 -15.84 -41.62
N LEU A 391 21.35 -16.16 -41.27
CA LEU A 391 20.25 -16.70 -42.13
C LEU A 391 19.01 -16.93 -41.20
N SER A 392 17.82 -16.32 -41.29
CA SER A 392 17.07 -15.46 -42.24
C SER A 392 16.12 -16.15 -43.24
N CYS A 393 14.89 -15.61 -43.34
CA CYS A 393 13.73 -16.01 -44.18
C CYS A 393 13.08 -17.37 -43.84
N CYS A 394 11.79 -17.61 -44.11
CA CYS A 394 10.73 -16.83 -44.82
C CYS A 394 9.76 -16.12 -43.83
N CYS A 395 9.12 -14.97 -44.11
CA CYS A 395 8.44 -14.44 -45.32
C CYS A 395 7.07 -15.11 -45.61
N SER A 396 6.00 -14.42 -46.02
CA SER A 396 5.66 -12.98 -46.08
C SER A 396 4.14 -12.79 -46.31
N ASN A 397 3.60 -11.61 -46.02
CA ASN A 397 2.20 -11.22 -46.32
C ASN A 397 2.11 -10.43 -47.66
N PRO A 398 1.08 -10.63 -48.50
CA PRO A 398 0.68 -9.60 -49.46
C PRO A 398 -0.84 -9.32 -49.56
N LEU A 399 -1.20 -8.09 -49.20
CA LEU A 399 -2.17 -7.16 -49.82
C LEU A 399 -3.39 -7.68 -50.65
N VAL A 400 -4.57 -7.30 -50.16
CA VAL A 400 -5.65 -6.54 -50.87
C VAL A 400 -6.08 -6.96 -52.29
N GLN A 401 -7.36 -7.34 -52.42
CA GLN A 401 -8.19 -6.90 -53.56
C GLN A 401 -9.68 -6.76 -53.18
N GLN A 402 -10.38 -5.85 -53.86
CA GLN A 402 -11.85 -5.66 -53.77
C GLN A 402 -12.56 -6.49 -54.85
N ARG A 403 -13.80 -6.95 -54.58
CA ARG A 403 -14.96 -6.67 -55.46
C ARG A 403 -16.31 -7.06 -54.85
N GLN A 404 -17.35 -6.48 -55.45
CA GLN A 404 -18.78 -6.79 -55.27
C GLN A 404 -19.12 -8.10 -56.05
N SER A 405 -20.30 -8.70 -56.04
CA SER A 405 -21.66 -8.30 -55.60
C SER A 405 -22.56 -9.55 -55.40
N SER A 406 -23.83 -9.35 -55.01
CA SER A 406 -25.02 -10.18 -55.35
C SER A 406 -25.15 -11.63 -54.81
N SER A 407 -26.35 -12.17 -54.50
CA SER A 407 -27.70 -11.57 -54.37
C SER A 407 -28.74 -12.57 -53.82
N CYS A 408 -29.83 -12.05 -53.22
CA CYS A 408 -31.16 -12.69 -53.00
C CYS A 408 -31.26 -13.93 -52.08
N GLY A 409 -32.38 -14.21 -51.41
CA GLY A 409 -33.69 -13.52 -51.33
C GLY A 409 -34.35 -13.72 -49.94
N HIS A 410 -35.30 -12.87 -49.51
CA HIS A 410 -36.78 -13.07 -49.61
C HIS A 410 -37.33 -14.24 -48.74
N ARG A 411 -38.42 -14.12 -47.94
CA ARG A 411 -39.50 -13.09 -47.82
C ARG A 411 -40.18 -13.18 -46.42
N SER A 412 -40.63 -12.08 -45.78
CA SER A 412 -42.04 -11.59 -45.62
C SER A 412 -43.11 -12.63 -45.17
N SER A 413 -44.15 -12.38 -44.36
CA SER A 413 -44.68 -11.22 -43.57
C SER A 413 -45.97 -11.69 -42.80
N SER A 414 -46.67 -10.99 -41.88
CA SER A 414 -46.64 -9.60 -41.38
C SER A 414 -46.58 -9.59 -39.82
N THR A 415 -47.35 -8.90 -38.94
CA THR A 415 -48.48 -7.92 -38.88
C THR A 415 -48.15 -6.88 -37.76
N ALA A 416 -48.60 -5.61 -37.77
CA ALA A 416 -49.89 -5.02 -37.34
C ALA A 416 -50.40 -5.45 -35.93
N ASP A 417 -50.89 -4.56 -35.05
CA ASP A 417 -51.45 -3.19 -35.26
C ASP A 417 -50.93 -2.13 -34.24
N SER A 418 -51.68 -1.04 -34.00
CA SER A 418 -51.16 0.31 -33.68
C SER A 418 -51.91 1.07 -32.57
N SER A 419 -51.32 2.19 -32.10
CA SER A 419 -52.05 3.41 -31.68
C SER A 419 -51.10 4.61 -31.48
N ARG A 420 -51.62 5.83 -31.30
CA ARG A 420 -50.87 7.11 -31.34
C ARG A 420 -51.25 8.09 -30.22
N SER A 421 -50.26 8.76 -29.61
CA SER A 421 -50.33 10.16 -29.13
C SER A 421 -48.89 10.69 -28.99
N ARG A 422 -48.43 11.72 -29.71
CA ARG A 422 -48.77 13.17 -29.71
C ARG A 422 -48.24 13.94 -28.49
N LEU A 423 -47.08 14.58 -28.67
CA LEU A 423 -46.56 15.70 -27.86
C LEU A 423 -47.45 16.95 -28.03
N PRO A 424 -47.27 17.96 -27.15
CA PRO A 424 -46.63 19.18 -27.66
C PRO A 424 -45.56 19.79 -26.73
N ARG A 425 -44.64 20.57 -27.32
CA ARG A 425 -43.82 21.60 -26.65
C ARG A 425 -44.45 22.99 -26.86
N PRO A 426 -44.26 23.95 -25.96
CA PRO A 426 -44.41 25.38 -26.28
C PRO A 426 -43.06 26.14 -26.30
N HIS A 427 -42.75 26.67 -27.48
CA HIS A 427 -42.09 27.95 -27.84
C HIS A 427 -41.08 28.69 -26.92
N CYS A 428 -40.06 29.25 -27.60
CA CYS A 428 -39.18 30.31 -27.12
C CYS A 428 -39.89 31.67 -27.01
N LEU A 429 -39.30 32.59 -26.23
CA LEU A 429 -39.43 34.04 -26.42
C LEU A 429 -38.04 34.67 -26.56
N VAL A 430 -37.97 35.86 -27.16
CA VAL A 430 -36.72 36.49 -27.63
C VAL A 430 -36.61 37.93 -27.11
N GLY A 431 -35.41 38.30 -26.66
CA GLY A 431 -34.97 39.69 -26.49
C GLY A 431 -34.74 40.13 -25.04
N SER A 432 -33.88 41.12 -24.77
CA SER A 432 -32.85 41.70 -25.64
C SER A 432 -31.81 42.51 -24.83
N LYS A 433 -30.57 42.59 -25.35
CA LYS A 433 -29.53 43.62 -25.08
C LYS A 433 -29.37 44.18 -23.66
N PHE A 434 -28.19 43.99 -23.07
CA PHE A 434 -27.29 45.12 -22.77
C PHE A 434 -25.82 44.65 -22.82
N ALA A 435 -24.86 45.58 -22.80
CA ALA A 435 -23.48 45.34 -23.25
C ALA A 435 -22.40 45.77 -22.24
N GLY A 436 -21.18 45.24 -22.42
CA GLY A 436 -19.95 45.80 -21.87
C GLY A 436 -18.95 44.77 -21.32
N GLY A 437 -17.64 45.05 -21.46
CA GLY A 437 -16.64 44.49 -20.54
C GLY A 437 -15.57 43.53 -21.05
N LEU A 438 -15.22 43.50 -22.34
CA LEU A 438 -13.96 42.85 -22.76
C LEU A 438 -12.75 43.59 -22.14
N ARG A 439 -12.08 42.96 -21.16
CA ARG A 439 -10.75 43.35 -20.69
C ARG A 439 -9.77 42.19 -20.83
N GLN A 440 -8.80 42.37 -21.71
CA GLN A 440 -7.63 41.51 -21.78
C GLN A 440 -6.82 41.61 -20.47
N ARG A 441 -6.11 40.54 -20.11
CA ARG A 441 -4.99 40.57 -19.17
C ARG A 441 -3.72 40.10 -19.90
N PRO A 442 -2.56 40.72 -19.66
CA PRO A 442 -1.33 40.37 -20.38
C PRO A 442 -0.75 39.04 -19.91
N CYS A 443 -0.04 38.35 -20.81
CA CYS A 443 0.79 37.21 -20.45
C CYS A 443 1.97 37.68 -19.59
N LEU A 444 2.14 37.10 -18.40
CA LEU A 444 3.41 37.15 -17.69
C LEU A 444 4.33 36.07 -18.24
N ARG A 445 5.58 36.43 -18.54
CA ARG A 445 6.65 35.47 -18.78
C ARG A 445 7.22 35.00 -17.44
N LEU A 446 7.40 33.70 -17.31
CA LEU A 446 8.55 33.06 -16.68
C LEU A 446 9.04 31.99 -17.65
#